data_AF-A0AA38MIS2-F1
#
_entry.id   AF-A0AA38MIS2-F1
#
_cell.length_a   1.000
_cell.length_b   1.000
_cell.length_c   1.000
_cell.angle_alpha   90.00
_cell.angle_beta   90.00
_cell.angle_gamma   90.00
#
_symmetry.space_group_name_H-M   'P 1'
#
loop_
_entity.id
_entity.type
_entity.pdbx_description
1 polymer ?
#
loop_
_entity_poly.entity_id
_entity_poly.type
_entity_poly.pdbx_seq_one_letter_code
_entity_poly.pdbx_strand_id
1 'polypeptide(L)'
;MSNYVLSQAAKARECLVPVKSKAAYSKVYEDFQEWRRENSVNGVDENILLAFFEDLSLKYSPNTLWPKLSMLRSMLHLREKTDVKLFDEVEAFVKNKNKGYIPKKSEVLSRQQLKKFLREAPNDIFFMYKVVLIMEIFGACRTNELRIRHVGFEDVLELATVSRLFTDDESPLLTSILGNP
;
A
#
# COMPACT_ATOMS: atom_id res chain seq x y z
N MET A 1 -9.32 -17.25 37.22
CA MET A 1 -9.48 -17.27 35.74
C MET A 1 -8.46 -18.27 35.19
N SER A 2 -8.87 -19.31 34.46
CA SER A 2 -7.97 -20.41 34.04
C SER A 2 -6.81 -19.92 33.15
N ASN A 3 -5.59 -20.43 33.40
CA ASN A 3 -4.40 -20.14 32.57
C ASN A 3 -4.61 -20.42 31.07
N TYR A 4 -5.51 -21.35 30.75
CA TYR A 4 -5.90 -21.65 29.37
C TYR A 4 -6.68 -20.49 28.70
N VAL A 5 -7.57 -19.84 29.44
CA VAL A 5 -8.35 -18.69 28.92
C VAL A 5 -7.43 -17.49 28.68
N LEU A 6 -6.45 -17.28 29.56
CA LEU A 6 -5.45 -16.21 29.41
C LEU A 6 -4.52 -16.46 28.22
N SER A 7 -4.10 -17.71 27.97
CA SER A 7 -3.24 -18.04 26.83
C SER A 7 -3.97 -17.96 25.49
N GLN A 8 -5.23 -18.38 25.42
CA GLN A 8 -6.06 -18.23 24.23
C GLN A 8 -6.37 -16.76 23.94
N ALA A 9 -6.63 -15.96 24.98
CA ALA A 9 -6.80 -14.51 24.84
C ALA A 9 -5.51 -13.83 24.34
N ALA A 10 -4.33 -14.25 24.80
CA ALA A 10 -3.05 -13.73 24.34
C ALA A 10 -2.81 -14.04 22.85
N LYS A 11 -3.07 -15.28 22.41
CA LYS A 11 -2.99 -15.66 20.99
C LYS A 11 -3.97 -14.87 20.13
N ALA A 12 -5.21 -14.71 20.58
CA ALA A 12 -6.20 -13.89 19.87
C ALA A 12 -5.76 -12.43 19.76
N ARG A 13 -5.13 -11.88 20.81
CA ARG A 13 -4.58 -10.51 20.83
C ARG A 13 -3.45 -10.30 19.82
N GLU A 14 -2.59 -11.28 19.63
CA GLU A 14 -1.53 -11.20 18.63
C GLU A 14 -2.07 -11.17 17.18
N CYS A 15 -3.24 -11.77 16.95
CA CYS A 15 -3.93 -11.77 15.67
C CYS A 15 -4.80 -10.52 15.43
N LEU A 16 -4.96 -9.62 16.41
CA LEU A 16 -5.75 -8.39 16.24
C LEU A 16 -5.13 -7.40 15.26
N VAL A 17 -3.81 -7.49 15.05
CA VAL A 17 -3.10 -6.68 14.06
C VAL A 17 -2.72 -7.57 12.87
N PRO A 18 -3.00 -7.16 11.62
CA PRO A 18 -2.62 -7.93 10.45
C PRO A 18 -1.12 -8.22 10.43
N VAL A 19 -0.74 -9.49 10.26
CA VAL A 19 0.67 -9.94 10.28
C VAL A 19 1.54 -9.13 9.31
N LYS A 20 1.04 -8.86 8.11
CA LYS A 20 1.72 -8.08 7.07
C LYS A 20 2.04 -6.64 7.51
N SER A 21 1.17 -6.04 8.31
CA SER A 21 1.26 -4.63 8.71
C SER A 21 1.77 -4.44 10.13
N LYS A 22 2.05 -5.52 10.87
CA LYS A 22 2.46 -5.46 12.28
C LYS A 22 3.63 -4.50 12.53
N ALA A 23 4.63 -4.49 11.65
CA ALA A 23 5.77 -3.57 11.73
C ALA A 23 5.35 -2.09 11.66
N ALA A 24 4.37 -1.74 10.82
CA ALA A 24 3.87 -0.37 10.70
C ALA A 24 3.12 0.06 11.97
N TYR A 25 2.31 -0.83 12.54
CA TYR A 25 1.59 -0.55 13.79
C TYR A 25 2.56 -0.38 14.96
N SER A 26 3.56 -1.26 15.10
CA SER A 26 4.61 -1.13 16.12
C SER A 26 5.37 0.18 15.99
N LYS A 27 5.76 0.56 14.77
CA LYS A 27 6.48 1.81 14.51
C LYS A 27 5.67 3.05 14.93
N VAL A 28 4.38 3.11 14.61
CA VAL A 28 3.52 4.24 15.02
C VAL A 28 3.43 4.34 16.54
N TYR A 29 3.38 3.21 17.23
CA TYR A 29 3.38 3.20 18.69
C TYR A 29 4.74 3.61 19.27
N GLU A 30 5.85 3.19 18.66
CA GLU A 30 7.20 3.62 19.03
C GLU A 30 7.40 5.12 18.83
N ASP A 31 6.98 5.67 17.67
CA ASP A 31 7.00 7.11 17.39
C ASP A 31 6.24 7.89 18.49
N PHE A 32 5.09 7.38 18.93
CA PHE A 32 4.32 8.00 20.02
C PHE A 32 5.03 7.90 21.37
N GLN A 33 5.66 6.76 21.68
CA GLN A 33 6.43 6.57 22.91
C GLN A 33 7.66 7.49 22.99
N GLU A 34 8.33 7.70 21.87
CA GLU A 34 9.44 8.63 21.75
C GLU A 34 8.97 10.07 22.00
N TRP A 35 7.90 10.49 21.32
CA TRP A 35 7.30 11.81 21.52
C TRP A 35 6.85 12.04 22.97
N ARG A 36 6.29 11.02 23.65
CA ARG A 36 5.95 11.11 25.08
C ARG A 36 7.18 11.37 25.96
N ARG A 37 8.30 10.71 25.63
CA ARG A 37 9.56 10.84 26.36
C ARG A 37 10.17 12.23 26.18
N GLU A 38 10.12 12.77 24.97
CA GLU A 38 10.59 14.11 24.64
C GLU A 38 9.78 15.18 25.38
N ASN A 39 8.46 15.02 25.44
CA ASN A 39 7.56 15.96 26.11
C ASN A 39 7.37 15.69 27.61
N SER A 40 8.04 14.67 28.16
CA SER A 40 7.96 14.26 29.58
C SER A 40 6.52 14.03 30.09
N VAL A 41 5.64 13.52 29.23
CA VAL A 41 4.23 13.30 29.57
C VAL A 41 3.96 11.83 29.86
N ASN A 42 3.33 11.56 31.00
CA ASN A 42 2.95 10.21 31.41
C ASN A 42 1.45 9.97 31.18
N GLY A 43 1.12 8.79 30.66
CA GLY A 43 -0.26 8.36 30.41
C GLY A 43 -0.74 8.62 28.99
N VAL A 44 -2.07 8.50 28.82
CA VAL A 44 -2.79 8.76 27.58
C VAL A 44 -4.03 9.56 27.96
N ASP A 45 -4.05 10.80 27.50
CA ASP A 45 -5.17 11.73 27.65
C ASP A 45 -5.47 12.33 26.28
N GLU A 46 -6.70 12.81 26.09
CA GLU A 46 -7.15 13.37 24.81
C GLU A 46 -6.31 14.59 24.40
N ASN A 47 -5.90 15.42 25.36
CA ASN A 47 -5.04 16.58 25.11
C ASN A 47 -3.64 16.17 24.60
N ILE A 48 -3.11 15.07 25.13
CA ILE A 48 -1.79 14.54 24.74
C ILE A 48 -1.86 14.02 23.29
N LEU A 49 -2.94 13.33 22.94
CA LEU A 49 -3.15 12.84 21.59
C LEU A 49 -3.36 14.00 20.61
N LEU A 50 -4.12 15.02 20.98
CA LEU A 50 -4.29 16.21 20.14
C LEU A 50 -2.97 16.92 19.86
N ALA A 51 -2.13 17.13 20.88
CA ALA A 51 -0.81 17.74 20.71
C ALA A 51 0.08 16.90 19.77
N PHE A 52 0.11 15.58 19.97
CA PHE A 52 0.86 14.67 19.08
C PHE A 52 0.35 14.72 17.62
N PHE A 53 -0.96 14.80 17.41
CA PHE A 53 -1.53 14.87 16.07
C PHE A 53 -1.36 16.23 15.39
N GLU A 54 -1.26 17.32 16.16
CA GLU A 54 -0.87 18.63 15.63
C GLU A 54 0.57 18.59 15.10
N ASP A 55 1.53 18.07 15.88
CA ASP A 55 2.93 17.90 15.44
C ASP A 55 3.05 16.99 14.21
N LEU A 56 2.29 15.88 14.19
CA LEU A 56 2.21 14.99 13.03
C LEU A 56 1.63 15.70 11.80
N SER A 57 0.66 16.59 11.99
CA SER A 57 0.01 17.31 10.88
C SER A 57 0.95 18.27 10.16
N LEU A 58 1.97 18.77 10.86
CA LEU A 58 3.02 19.59 10.27
C LEU A 58 4.00 18.76 9.42
N LYS A 59 4.20 17.49 9.78
CA LYS A 59 5.18 16.59 9.13
C LYS A 59 4.58 15.76 7.99
N TYR A 60 3.30 15.42 8.05
CA TYR A 60 2.67 14.45 7.16
C TYR A 60 1.46 15.02 6.41
N SER A 61 1.18 14.46 5.23
CA SER A 61 -0.03 14.80 4.49
C SER A 61 -1.30 14.37 5.26
N PRO A 62 -2.44 15.07 5.08
CA PRO A 62 -3.70 14.71 5.75
C PRO A 62 -4.14 13.27 5.52
N ASN A 63 -3.87 12.72 4.32
CA ASN A 63 -4.19 11.32 3.98
C ASN A 63 -3.35 10.30 4.77
N THR A 64 -2.19 10.70 5.29
CA THR A 64 -1.33 9.86 6.11
C THR A 64 -1.71 9.88 7.59
N LEU A 65 -2.37 10.94 8.05
CA LEU A 65 -2.76 11.11 9.46
C LEU A 65 -3.83 10.09 9.88
N TRP A 66 -4.82 9.84 9.03
CA TRP A 66 -5.93 8.93 9.35
C TRP A 66 -5.49 7.47 9.57
N PRO A 67 -4.64 6.88 8.70
CA PRO A 67 -4.02 5.58 8.99
C PRO A 67 -3.20 5.56 10.28
N LYS A 68 -2.43 6.63 10.57
CA LYS A 68 -1.64 6.73 11.80
C LYS A 68 -2.52 6.76 13.06
N LEU A 69 -3.62 7.51 13.03
CA LEU A 69 -4.63 7.51 14.09
C LEU A 69 -5.22 6.11 14.31
N SER A 70 -5.63 5.46 13.23
CA SER A 70 -6.21 4.10 13.30
C SER A 70 -5.21 3.09 13.86
N MET A 71 -3.94 3.14 13.42
CA MET A 71 -2.87 2.27 13.91
C MET A 71 -2.58 2.51 15.40
N LEU A 72 -2.44 3.77 15.80
CA LEU A 72 -2.18 4.14 17.19
C LEU A 72 -3.33 3.68 18.10
N ARG A 73 -4.58 3.92 17.68
CA ARG A 73 -5.78 3.49 18.40
C ARG A 73 -5.80 1.98 18.63
N SER A 74 -5.52 1.18 17.60
CA SER A 74 -5.44 -0.28 17.76
C SER A 74 -4.34 -0.69 18.74
N MET A 75 -3.18 -0.03 18.70
CA MET A 75 -2.05 -0.35 19.57
C MET A 75 -2.29 0.05 21.03
N LEU A 76 -2.90 1.22 21.26
CA LEU A 76 -3.30 1.69 22.59
C LEU A 76 -4.36 0.77 23.20
N HIS A 77 -5.36 0.36 22.41
CA HIS A 77 -6.35 -0.60 22.86
C HIS A 77 -5.73 -1.97 23.20
N LEU A 78 -4.74 -2.42 22.41
CA LEU A 78 -4.08 -3.70 22.62
C LEU A 78 -3.16 -3.73 23.86
N ARG A 79 -2.39 -2.66 24.09
CA ARG A 79 -1.35 -2.61 25.14
C ARG A 79 -1.84 -1.98 26.44
N GLU A 80 -2.56 -0.87 26.34
CA GLU A 80 -2.94 -0.02 27.48
C GLU A 80 -4.44 -0.15 27.82
N LYS A 81 -5.22 -0.88 26.99
CA LYS A 81 -6.68 -1.10 27.14
C LYS A 81 -7.47 0.19 27.27
N THR A 82 -7.01 1.24 26.60
CA THR A 82 -7.61 2.56 26.61
C THR A 82 -9.00 2.55 25.95
N ASP A 83 -9.92 3.35 26.50
CA ASP A 83 -11.27 3.50 25.98
C ASP A 83 -11.33 4.26 24.66
N VAL A 84 -12.27 3.86 23.81
CA VAL A 84 -12.55 4.42 22.47
C VAL A 84 -12.91 5.91 22.51
N LYS A 85 -13.45 6.40 23.62
CA LYS A 85 -13.97 7.77 23.75
C LYS A 85 -12.88 8.85 23.72
N LEU A 86 -11.63 8.51 24.03
CA LEU A 86 -10.49 9.44 24.06
C LEU A 86 -10.03 9.94 22.68
N PHE A 87 -10.72 9.54 21.61
CA PHE A 87 -10.33 9.83 20.23
C PHE A 87 -11.36 10.67 19.49
N ASP A 88 -12.49 11.05 20.10
CA ASP A 88 -13.57 11.73 19.39
C ASP A 88 -13.14 13.14 18.92
N GLU A 89 -12.44 13.90 19.77
CA GLU A 89 -11.90 15.21 19.38
C GLU A 89 -10.75 15.09 18.38
N VAL A 90 -9.86 14.12 18.58
CA VAL A 90 -8.73 13.83 17.69
C VAL A 90 -9.23 13.43 16.30
N GLU A 91 -10.28 12.60 16.23
CA GLU A 91 -10.93 12.25 14.97
C GLU A 91 -11.53 13.46 14.28
N ALA A 92 -12.22 14.33 15.02
CA ALA A 92 -12.78 15.56 14.48
C ALA A 92 -11.68 16.47 13.90
N PHE A 93 -10.57 16.59 14.61
CA PHE A 93 -9.39 17.34 14.17
C PHE A 93 -8.79 16.76 12.88
N VAL A 94 -8.52 15.45 12.82
CA VAL A 94 -7.94 14.82 11.61
C VAL A 94 -8.92 14.92 10.43
N LYS A 95 -10.23 14.72 10.66
CA LYS A 95 -11.27 14.92 9.62
C LYS A 95 -11.24 16.34 9.09
N ASN A 96 -11.09 17.35 9.96
CA ASN A 96 -11.06 18.74 9.55
C ASN A 96 -9.82 19.09 8.72
N LYS A 97 -8.64 18.57 9.09
CA LYS A 97 -7.39 18.74 8.32
C LYS A 97 -7.45 18.06 6.93
N ASN A 98 -8.30 17.04 6.77
CA ASN A 98 -8.51 16.35 5.48
C ASN A 98 -9.51 17.09 4.57
N LYS A 99 -10.31 18.04 5.09
CA LYS A 99 -11.26 18.79 4.26
C LYS A 99 -10.51 19.62 3.21
N GLY A 100 -10.86 19.43 1.94
CA GLY A 100 -10.21 20.12 0.82
C GLY A 100 -8.88 19.53 0.38
N TYR A 101 -8.42 18.42 0.98
CA TYR A 101 -7.25 17.72 0.49
C TYR A 101 -7.52 17.06 -0.87
N ILE A 102 -6.75 17.43 -1.88
CA ILE A 102 -6.81 16.83 -3.21
C ILE A 102 -5.73 15.75 -3.28
N PRO A 103 -6.10 14.46 -3.39
CA PRO A 103 -5.13 13.38 -3.43
C PRO A 103 -4.29 13.44 -4.72
N LYS A 104 -2.97 13.44 -4.56
CA LYS A 104 -2.03 13.24 -5.68
C LYS A 104 -2.20 11.82 -6.22
N LYS A 105 -2.80 11.70 -7.40
CA LYS A 105 -2.85 10.44 -8.14
C LYS A 105 -1.55 10.24 -8.91
N SER A 106 -1.15 8.98 -9.09
CA SER A 106 -0.07 8.64 -10.02
C SER A 106 -0.46 9.08 -11.43
N GLU A 107 0.53 9.50 -12.22
CA GLU A 107 0.31 9.82 -13.62
C GLU A 107 -0.21 8.58 -14.36
N VAL A 108 -1.24 8.78 -15.16
CA VAL A 108 -1.81 7.71 -15.98
C VAL A 108 -1.04 7.67 -17.29
N LEU A 109 -0.35 6.56 -17.55
CA LEU A 109 0.35 6.33 -18.80
C LEU A 109 -0.64 6.35 -19.97
N SER A 110 -0.43 7.25 -20.92
CA SER A 110 -1.26 7.33 -22.11
C SER A 110 -0.92 6.21 -23.10
N ARG A 111 -1.87 5.85 -23.96
CA ARG A 111 -1.66 4.85 -25.02
C ARG A 111 -0.48 5.22 -25.95
N GLN A 112 -0.24 6.51 -26.18
CA GLN A 112 0.87 6.99 -27.00
C GLN A 112 2.21 6.79 -26.31
N GLN A 113 2.31 7.14 -25.02
CA GLN A 113 3.52 6.92 -24.22
C GLN A 113 3.85 5.43 -24.11
N LEU A 114 2.82 4.59 -23.95
CA LEU A 114 2.96 3.14 -23.94
C LEU A 114 3.52 2.61 -25.27
N LYS A 115 2.90 3.00 -26.41
CA LYS A 115 3.37 2.59 -27.75
C LYS A 115 4.81 3.06 -28.00
N LYS A 116 5.15 4.28 -27.58
CA LYS A 116 6.51 4.83 -27.67
C LYS A 116 7.50 3.96 -26.90
N PHE A 117 7.19 3.64 -25.65
CA PHE A 117 8.03 2.78 -24.83
C PHE A 117 8.22 1.38 -25.42
N LEU A 118 7.14 0.75 -25.91
CA LEU A 118 7.22 -0.59 -26.50
C LEU A 118 8.06 -0.62 -27.78
N ARG A 119 8.00 0.43 -28.61
CA ARG A 119 8.71 0.48 -29.90
C ARG A 119 10.15 0.97 -29.79
N GLU A 120 10.38 2.06 -29.07
CA GLU A 120 11.66 2.78 -29.10
C GLU A 120 12.64 2.35 -28.01
N ALA A 121 12.15 1.78 -26.89
CA ALA A 121 13.04 1.41 -25.80
C ALA A 121 13.91 0.18 -26.18
N PRO A 122 15.21 0.17 -25.85
CA PRO A 122 16.11 -0.92 -26.18
C PRO A 122 15.72 -2.21 -25.45
N ASN A 123 15.68 -3.32 -26.18
CA ASN A 123 15.26 -4.61 -25.62
C ASN A 123 16.30 -5.20 -24.67
N ASP A 124 17.59 -4.93 -24.88
CA ASP A 124 18.67 -5.49 -24.06
C ASP A 124 18.52 -5.16 -22.56
N ILE A 125 17.85 -4.06 -22.24
CA ILE A 125 17.61 -3.59 -20.86
C ILE A 125 16.13 -3.74 -20.49
N PHE A 126 15.21 -3.40 -21.40
CA PHE A 126 13.79 -3.25 -21.07
C PHE A 126 12.89 -4.42 -21.50
N PHE A 127 13.44 -5.50 -22.06
CA PHE A 127 12.64 -6.62 -22.55
C PHE A 127 11.67 -7.17 -21.49
N MET A 128 12.17 -7.48 -20.28
CA MET A 128 11.34 -8.02 -19.20
C MET A 128 10.27 -7.02 -18.75
N TYR A 129 10.59 -5.73 -18.70
CA TYR A 129 9.64 -4.68 -18.34
C TYR A 129 8.51 -4.55 -19.37
N LYS A 130 8.81 -4.70 -20.67
CA LYS A 130 7.79 -4.70 -21.72
C LYS A 130 6.84 -5.89 -21.58
N VAL A 131 7.37 -7.08 -21.30
CA VAL A 131 6.57 -8.29 -21.09
C VAL A 131 5.66 -8.15 -19.87
N VAL A 132 6.19 -7.70 -18.73
CA VAL A 132 5.40 -7.44 -17.52
C VAL A 132 4.32 -6.40 -17.77
N LEU A 133 4.64 -5.30 -18.46
CA LEU A 133 3.68 -4.25 -18.79
C LEU A 133 2.53 -4.74 -19.66
N ILE A 134 2.81 -5.61 -20.64
CA ILE A 134 1.77 -6.25 -21.45
C ILE A 134 0.88 -7.12 -20.55
N MET A 135 1.48 -7.97 -19.70
CA MET A 135 0.69 -8.79 -18.77
C MET A 135 -0.14 -7.95 -17.79
N GLU A 136 0.39 -6.83 -17.28
CA GLU A 136 -0.34 -5.91 -16.40
C GLU A 136 -1.56 -5.30 -17.08
N ILE A 137 -1.42 -4.89 -18.35
CA ILE A 137 -2.50 -4.26 -19.11
C ILE A 137 -3.59 -5.27 -19.46
N PHE A 138 -3.23 -6.48 -19.91
CA PHE A 138 -4.20 -7.49 -20.31
C PHE A 138 -4.81 -8.24 -19.11
N GLY A 139 -4.03 -8.48 -18.07
CA GLY A 139 -4.50 -9.15 -16.86
C GLY A 139 -5.16 -8.20 -15.84
N ALA A 140 -5.06 -6.89 -16.03
CA ALA A 140 -5.47 -5.85 -15.06
C ALA A 140 -4.97 -6.12 -13.63
N CYS A 141 -3.81 -6.80 -13.51
CA CYS A 141 -3.28 -7.28 -12.25
C CYS A 141 -2.58 -6.15 -11.48
N ARG A 142 -2.74 -6.10 -10.16
CA ARG A 142 -1.89 -5.24 -9.32
C ARG A 142 -0.49 -5.82 -9.23
N THR A 143 0.53 -4.98 -9.04
CA THR A 143 1.93 -5.39 -8.91
C THR A 143 2.15 -6.48 -7.84
N ASN A 144 1.40 -6.44 -6.73
CA ASN A 144 1.47 -7.47 -5.70
C ASN A 144 0.85 -8.81 -6.14
N GLU A 145 -0.15 -8.78 -7.02
CA GLU A 145 -0.78 -9.99 -7.56
C GLU A 145 0.19 -10.70 -8.51
N LEU A 146 0.91 -9.95 -9.34
CA LEU A 146 1.96 -10.50 -10.22
C LEU A 146 3.17 -11.07 -9.47
N ARG A 147 3.53 -10.48 -8.33
CA ARG A 147 4.65 -10.98 -7.50
C ARG A 147 4.29 -12.25 -6.73
N ILE A 148 3.04 -12.41 -6.33
CA ILE A 148 2.56 -13.56 -5.55
C ILE A 148 2.23 -14.74 -6.46
N ARG A 149 1.72 -14.46 -7.67
CA ARG A 149 1.47 -15.49 -8.67
C ARG A 149 2.81 -15.93 -9.25
N HIS A 150 3.22 -17.16 -8.98
CA HIS A 150 4.22 -17.82 -9.82
C HIS A 150 3.56 -18.00 -11.20
N VAL A 151 3.65 -16.98 -12.06
CA VAL A 151 3.14 -17.06 -13.42
C VAL A 151 3.96 -18.14 -14.12
N GLY A 152 3.36 -19.32 -14.28
CA GLY A 152 3.95 -20.44 -15.01
C GLY A 152 4.00 -20.11 -16.50
N PHE A 153 4.87 -20.78 -17.25
CA PHE A 153 4.93 -20.64 -18.71
C PHE A 153 3.59 -21.01 -19.38
N GLU A 154 2.76 -21.86 -18.73
CA GLU A 154 1.44 -22.23 -19.24
C GLU A 154 0.43 -21.05 -19.25
N ASP A 155 0.50 -20.13 -18.29
CA ASP A 155 -0.40 -18.97 -18.20
C ASP A 155 -0.14 -17.93 -19.32
N VAL A 156 1.02 -18.01 -20.00
CA VAL A 156 1.45 -17.06 -21.03
C VAL A 156 0.96 -17.48 -22.44
N LEU A 157 0.52 -18.73 -22.62
CA LEU A 157 0.13 -19.27 -23.93
C LEU A 157 -1.16 -18.68 -24.52
N GLU A 158 -2.06 -18.12 -23.70
CA GLU A 158 -3.25 -17.40 -24.21
C GLU A 158 -2.94 -16.00 -24.77
N LEU A 159 -1.76 -15.42 -24.48
CA LEU A 159 -1.35 -14.10 -24.98
C LEU A 159 -0.99 -14.11 -26.48
N ALA A 160 -0.84 -15.27 -27.12
CA ALA A 160 -0.64 -15.35 -28.58
C ALA A 160 -1.83 -14.76 -29.38
N THR A 161 -3.02 -14.73 -28.77
CA THR A 161 -4.21 -14.09 -29.35
C THR A 161 -4.10 -12.56 -29.37
N VAL A 162 -3.29 -11.97 -28.48
CA VAL A 162 -3.13 -10.52 -28.33
C VAL A 162 -2.37 -9.89 -29.49
N SER A 163 -1.50 -10.66 -30.17
CA SER A 163 -0.82 -10.17 -31.37
C SER A 163 -1.80 -9.75 -32.46
N ARG A 164 -3.02 -10.30 -32.50
CA ARG A 164 -4.07 -9.91 -33.46
C ARG A 164 -4.75 -8.57 -33.16
N LEU A 165 -4.73 -8.09 -31.92
CA LEU A 165 -5.40 -6.82 -31.54
C LEU A 165 -4.52 -5.58 -31.76
N PHE A 166 -3.23 -5.78 -32.03
CA PHE A 166 -2.30 -4.70 -32.40
C PHE A 166 -1.95 -4.70 -33.90
N THR A 167 -2.49 -5.63 -34.69
CA THR A 167 -2.23 -5.79 -36.13
C THR A 167 -3.28 -5.15 -37.05
N ASP A 168 -4.17 -4.28 -36.54
CA ASP A 168 -5.07 -3.52 -37.42
C ASP A 168 -4.36 -2.35 -38.14
N ASP A 169 -3.05 -2.19 -37.96
CA ASP A 169 -2.20 -1.39 -38.86
C ASP A 169 -1.05 -2.28 -39.36
N GLU A 170 -1.04 -2.49 -40.68
CA GLU A 170 -0.04 -3.28 -41.40
C GLU A 170 1.40 -2.93 -40.99
N SER A 171 2.19 -3.93 -40.60
CA SER A 171 3.66 -3.84 -40.59
C SER A 171 4.29 -5.24 -40.66
N PRO A 172 5.07 -5.55 -41.73
CA PRO A 172 5.63 -6.89 -42.02
C PRO A 172 6.87 -7.26 -41.18
N LEU A 173 6.93 -6.86 -39.91
CA LEU A 173 8.14 -6.98 -39.07
C LEU A 173 8.14 -8.15 -38.08
N LEU A 174 7.02 -8.85 -37.90
CA LEU A 174 7.00 -10.03 -37.01
C LEU A 174 7.53 -11.30 -37.67
N THR A 175 7.65 -11.32 -39.00
CA THR A 175 8.23 -12.46 -39.74
C THR A 175 9.75 -12.58 -39.56
N SER A 176 10.45 -11.52 -39.14
CA SER A 176 11.90 -11.58 -38.91
C SER A 176 12.29 -12.02 -37.50
N ILE A 177 11.37 -11.94 -36.54
CA ILE A 177 11.63 -12.31 -35.13
C ILE A 177 11.36 -13.80 -34.90
N LEU A 178 10.49 -14.43 -35.71
CA LEU A 178 10.17 -15.85 -35.67
C LEU A 178 10.78 -16.63 -36.85
N GLY A 179 11.99 -16.27 -37.26
CA GLY A 179 12.76 -17.05 -38.23
C GLY A 179 13.05 -18.44 -37.65
N ASN A 180 12.24 -19.42 -38.03
CA ASN A 180 12.65 -20.82 -38.05
C ASN A 180 13.18 -21.14 -39.45
N PRO A 181 14.21 -22.00 -39.58
CA PRO A 181 14.62 -22.52 -40.88
C PRO A 181 13.46 -23.27 -41.57
#